data_AF-A0AAP6HDE1-F1
#
_entry.id   AF-A0AAP6HDE1-F1
#
_cell.length_a   1.000
_cell.length_b   1.000
_cell.length_c   1.000
_cell.angle_alpha   90.00
_cell.angle_beta   90.00
_cell.angle_gamma   90.00
#
_symmetry.space_group_name_H-M   'P 1'
#
loop_
_entity.id
_entity.type
_entity.pdbx_description
1 polymer ?
#
loop_
_entity_poly.entity_id
_entity_poly.type
_entity_poly.pdbx_seq_one_letter_code
_entity_poly.pdbx_strand_id
1 'polypeptide(L)'
;MLLLVFLDAKDGQINIGNVIFGSGAGSGVSQVEKKVGIATSKETPATETFHVNGTARIADLPLNGATSAINTKTDGTASTAKDQTFTAVKTVVVDANGVLGTVSGLPTVEDSSNTLINRSYEKCTKGPIGDGVNNTSQVITFYDYEFRYTDVGWGTGNIEVRKTTLPSRWAKNEKIGGTTLASAGDFDVKQSWTNIMSVAFQTSKSGIGQFIVESTGQAFEYRVLTLNANGNKVYTFCAKMLSN
;
A
#
# COMPACT_ATOMS: atom_id res chain seq x y z
N MET A 1 16.13 60.29 50.19
CA MET A 1 16.88 59.29 49.41
C MET A 1 16.43 59.44 47.96
N LEU A 2 17.30 59.99 47.12
CA LEU A 2 16.98 60.29 45.72
C LEU A 2 18.22 59.99 44.90
N LEU A 3 18.16 58.93 44.09
CA LEU A 3 19.18 58.65 43.09
C LEU A 3 18.78 59.41 41.83
N LEU A 4 19.56 60.42 41.48
CA LEU A 4 19.36 61.27 40.32
C LEU A 4 20.21 60.72 39.17
N VAL A 5 19.59 60.32 38.06
CA VAL A 5 20.29 59.93 36.83
C VAL A 5 20.08 61.02 35.79
N PHE A 6 21.16 61.63 35.32
CA PHE A 6 21.15 62.61 34.24
C PHE A 6 21.28 61.89 32.89
N LEU A 7 20.40 62.22 31.95
CA LEU A 7 20.54 61.84 30.55
C LEU A 7 20.96 63.10 29.77
N ASP A 8 22.17 63.09 29.20
CA ASP A 8 22.60 64.12 28.27
C ASP A 8 22.14 63.71 26.86
N ALA A 9 21.32 64.56 26.24
CA ALA A 9 20.84 64.41 24.88
C ALA A 9 21.44 65.52 24.03
N LYS A 10 22.68 65.33 23.57
CA LYS A 10 23.18 66.08 22.42
C LYS A 10 22.56 65.45 21.19
N ASP A 11 21.75 66.24 20.49
CA ASP A 11 21.12 65.93 19.20
C ASP A 11 19.74 65.22 19.22
N GLY A 12 19.03 65.28 20.36
CA GLY A 12 17.57 65.08 20.36
C GLY A 12 17.06 63.66 20.10
N GLN A 13 17.92 62.64 20.14
CA GLN A 13 17.49 61.24 20.19
C GLN A 13 18.11 60.54 21.39
N ILE A 14 17.26 60.02 22.28
CA ILE A 14 17.66 59.02 23.26
C ILE A 14 17.78 57.71 22.50
N ASN A 15 19.02 57.27 22.23
CA ASN A 15 19.26 55.99 21.59
C ASN A 15 19.15 54.87 22.64
N ILE A 16 17.95 54.32 22.78
CA ILE A 16 17.66 53.19 23.68
C ILE A 16 18.04 51.85 23.00
N GLY A 17 19.21 51.82 22.36
CA GLY A 17 19.68 50.68 21.54
C GLY A 17 19.97 49.39 22.30
N ASN A 18 19.74 49.36 23.61
CA ASN A 18 19.65 48.15 24.42
C ASN A 18 19.08 48.51 25.81
N VAL A 19 17.78 48.85 25.90
CA VAL A 19 17.08 48.59 27.17
C VAL A 19 16.93 47.09 27.27
N ILE A 20 17.82 46.53 28.08
CA ILE A 20 17.77 45.17 28.59
C ILE A 20 16.52 45.11 29.47
N PHE A 21 15.37 44.79 28.87
CA PHE A 21 14.30 44.15 29.63
C PHE A 21 14.84 42.80 30.07
N GLY A 22 14.64 42.48 31.35
CA GLY A 22 15.22 41.33 32.02
C GLY A 22 15.20 40.06 31.18
N SER A 23 16.31 39.33 31.27
CA SER A 23 16.56 37.99 30.77
C SER A 23 15.30 37.15 30.54
N GLY A 24 14.88 37.13 29.28
CA GLY A 24 13.87 36.25 28.70
C GLY A 24 13.97 36.40 27.19
N ALA A 25 15.17 36.15 26.65
CA ALA A 25 15.53 36.40 25.26
C ALA A 25 14.65 35.58 24.32
N GLY A 26 13.52 36.17 23.93
CA GLY A 26 12.86 35.91 22.66
C GLY A 26 13.84 36.32 21.56
N SER A 27 14.63 35.35 21.09
CA SER A 27 15.34 35.49 19.83
C SER A 27 14.29 35.59 18.74
N GLY A 28 14.20 36.78 18.14
CA GLY A 28 13.39 37.03 16.95
C GLY A 28 13.94 36.23 15.78
N VAL A 29 13.58 34.95 15.70
CA VAL A 29 13.57 34.24 14.42
C VAL A 29 12.40 34.80 13.63
N SER A 30 12.74 35.64 12.65
CA SER A 30 11.91 35.87 11.49
C SER A 30 11.50 34.49 10.95
N GLN A 31 10.26 34.07 11.22
CA GLN A 31 9.69 32.85 10.64
C GLN A 31 9.46 33.12 9.15
N VAL A 32 10.54 33.12 8.37
CA VAL A 32 10.46 33.18 6.91
C VAL A 32 9.87 31.87 6.35
N GLU A 33 9.66 30.86 7.20
CA GLU A 33 8.81 29.73 6.86
C GLU A 33 7.74 29.57 7.94
N LYS A 34 6.48 29.82 7.59
CA LYS A 34 5.29 29.53 8.41
C LYS A 34 5.09 28.00 8.56
N LYS A 35 6.12 27.30 9.03
CA LYS A 35 6.14 25.85 9.24
C LYS A 35 6.12 25.59 10.74
N VAL A 36 5.15 24.80 11.20
CA VAL A 36 5.11 24.33 12.58
C VAL A 36 5.96 23.06 12.65
N GLY A 37 7.09 23.13 13.36
CA GLY A 37 7.90 21.94 13.67
C GLY A 37 7.43 21.31 14.98
N ILE A 38 7.37 19.98 15.03
CA ILE A 38 7.22 19.24 16.29
C ILE A 38 8.63 19.04 16.85
N ALA A 39 9.04 19.89 17.79
CA ALA A 39 10.35 19.78 18.43
C ALA A 39 10.35 18.61 19.42
N THR A 40 11.17 17.59 19.16
CA THR A 40 11.47 16.53 20.13
C THR A 40 12.88 16.78 20.67
N SER A 41 13.04 16.98 21.97
CA SER A 41 14.38 17.13 22.55
C SER A 41 14.96 15.75 22.89
N LYS A 42 16.28 15.66 23.01
CA LYS A 42 16.93 14.42 23.49
C LYS A 42 16.56 14.11 24.95
N GLU A 43 16.25 15.13 25.74
CA GLU A 43 15.83 14.99 27.14
C GLU A 43 14.33 14.65 27.29
N THR A 44 13.51 14.97 26.29
CA THR A 44 12.07 14.67 26.21
C THR A 44 11.74 14.11 24.82
N PRO A 45 12.05 12.82 24.57
CA PRO A 45 11.59 12.17 23.35
C PRO A 45 10.06 12.22 23.31
N ALA A 46 9.50 12.73 22.21
CA ALA A 46 8.05 12.78 22.07
C ALA A 46 7.48 11.37 22.11
N THR A 47 6.51 11.17 22.99
CA THR A 47 5.75 9.92 23.14
C THR A 47 4.47 9.91 22.31
N GLU A 48 4.08 11.06 21.75
CA GLU A 48 2.86 11.21 20.98
C GLU A 48 3.06 10.93 19.49
N THR A 49 2.11 10.18 18.94
CA THR A 49 1.87 10.08 17.50
C THR A 49 1.12 11.35 17.06
N PHE A 50 1.35 11.82 15.83
CA PHE A 50 0.67 13.00 15.29
C PHE A 50 -0.86 12.86 15.45
N HIS A 51 -1.42 13.58 16.43
CA HIS A 51 -2.83 13.55 16.79
C HIS A 51 -3.43 14.93 16.54
N VAL A 52 -4.47 14.98 15.72
CA VAL A 52 -5.20 16.21 15.42
C VAL A 52 -6.60 16.09 16.02
N ASN A 53 -6.87 16.85 17.08
CA ASN A 53 -8.23 16.97 17.64
C ASN A 53 -9.07 17.92 16.79
N GLY A 54 -9.40 17.49 15.56
CA GLY A 54 -10.09 18.30 14.55
C GLY A 54 -9.92 17.71 13.14
N THR A 55 -10.06 18.55 12.11
CA THR A 55 -9.87 18.15 10.72
C THR A 55 -8.49 18.54 10.21
N ALA A 56 -7.70 17.56 9.77
CA ALA A 56 -6.51 17.81 8.97
C ALA A 56 -6.90 17.83 7.49
N ARG A 57 -6.56 18.91 6.77
CA ARG A 57 -6.70 18.99 5.32
C ARG A 57 -5.33 18.82 4.67
N ILE A 58 -5.18 17.80 3.83
CA ILE A 58 -4.01 17.65 2.96
C ILE A 58 -4.35 18.35 1.65
N ALA A 59 -3.66 19.46 1.35
CA ALA A 59 -3.93 20.26 0.16
C ALA A 59 -3.38 19.62 -1.12
N ASP A 60 -2.17 19.06 -1.03
CA ASP A 60 -1.46 18.43 -2.15
C ASP A 60 -1.03 17.02 -1.77
N LEU A 61 -1.45 16.03 -2.55
CA LEU A 61 -0.92 14.67 -2.54
C LEU A 61 -0.27 14.40 -3.89
N PRO A 62 1.06 14.20 -3.96
CA PRO A 62 1.72 13.94 -5.22
C PRO A 62 1.28 12.61 -5.82
N LEU A 63 1.04 12.60 -7.14
CA LEU A 63 0.86 11.38 -7.89
C LEU A 63 2.18 10.60 -7.93
N ASN A 64 2.10 9.27 -7.98
CA ASN A 64 3.28 8.44 -8.17
C ASN A 64 4.06 8.87 -9.43
N GLY A 65 5.36 9.07 -9.30
CA GLY A 65 6.24 9.57 -10.37
C GLY A 65 6.26 11.09 -10.52
N ALA A 66 5.52 11.86 -9.72
CA ALA A 66 5.58 13.31 -9.74
C ALA A 66 7.01 13.77 -9.39
N THR A 67 7.69 14.38 -10.36
CA THR A 67 8.98 15.06 -10.16
C THR A 67 8.76 16.31 -9.33
N SER A 68 9.78 16.73 -8.57
CA SER A 68 9.69 17.95 -7.75
C SER A 68 8.44 17.99 -6.86
N ALA A 69 8.25 16.92 -6.09
CA ALA A 69 7.08 16.71 -5.25
C ALA A 69 7.34 16.90 -3.74
N ILE A 70 8.57 16.66 -3.27
CA ILE A 70 8.89 16.58 -1.84
C ILE A 70 9.88 17.67 -1.43
N ASN A 71 9.59 18.37 -0.32
CA ASN A 71 10.43 19.40 0.31
C ASN A 71 11.45 18.81 1.31
N THR A 72 11.77 17.53 1.19
CA THR A 72 12.71 16.82 2.07
C THR A 72 13.72 16.12 1.17
N LYS A 73 15.00 16.28 1.47
CA LYS A 73 16.09 15.63 0.73
C LYS A 73 16.20 14.16 1.12
N THR A 74 16.96 13.39 0.34
CA THR A 74 17.23 11.96 0.61
C THR A 74 17.94 11.72 1.94
N ASP A 75 18.68 12.71 2.46
CA ASP A 75 19.33 12.67 3.78
C ASP A 75 18.40 13.05 4.94
N GLY A 76 17.11 13.31 4.66
CA GLY A 76 16.11 13.70 5.66
C GLY A 76 16.10 15.19 6.02
N THR A 77 16.99 16.00 5.46
CA THR A 77 17.00 17.45 5.71
C THR A 77 15.93 18.18 4.92
N ALA A 78 15.47 19.33 5.41
CA ALA A 78 14.53 20.17 4.69
C ALA A 78 15.17 20.74 3.41
N SER A 79 14.38 20.83 2.34
CA SER A 79 14.73 21.59 1.15
C SER A 79 13.89 22.86 1.03
N THR A 80 14.50 23.90 0.47
CA THR A 80 13.86 25.17 0.11
C THR A 80 13.07 25.07 -1.21
N ALA A 81 13.26 24.00 -1.97
CA ALA A 81 12.53 23.69 -3.19
C ALA A 81 12.05 22.22 -3.18
N LYS A 82 11.05 21.92 -4.01
CA LYS A 82 10.62 20.54 -4.21
C LYS A 82 11.62 19.86 -5.16
N ASP A 83 12.51 19.05 -4.62
CA ASP A 83 13.67 18.54 -5.39
C ASP A 83 13.66 17.03 -5.59
N GLN A 84 12.71 16.32 -4.97
CA GLN A 84 12.63 14.87 -5.06
C GLN A 84 11.41 14.42 -5.84
N THR A 85 11.59 13.35 -6.60
CA THR A 85 10.49 12.59 -7.22
C THR A 85 9.76 11.79 -6.15
N PHE A 86 8.43 11.83 -6.16
CA PHE A 86 7.62 10.97 -5.31
C PHE A 86 7.46 9.59 -5.94
N THR A 87 7.94 8.55 -5.24
CA THR A 87 7.77 7.15 -5.64
C THR A 87 6.89 6.43 -4.63
N ALA A 88 5.66 6.12 -5.04
CA ALA A 88 4.71 5.42 -4.20
C ALA A 88 5.11 3.95 -4.03
N VAL A 89 5.22 3.51 -2.77
CA VAL A 89 5.57 2.12 -2.40
C VAL A 89 4.38 1.34 -1.84
N LYS A 90 3.34 2.04 -1.37
CA LYS A 90 2.12 1.47 -0.78
C LYS A 90 0.92 2.37 -1.08
N THR A 91 -0.27 1.77 -1.10
CA THR A 91 -1.53 2.50 -1.12
C THR A 91 -1.95 2.79 0.31
N VAL A 92 -2.21 4.07 0.60
CA VAL A 92 -2.79 4.51 1.88
C VAL A 92 -4.31 4.41 1.77
N VAL A 93 -4.94 3.78 2.76
CA VAL A 93 -6.39 3.65 2.87
C VAL A 93 -6.86 4.27 4.19
N VAL A 94 -8.15 4.59 4.27
CA VAL A 94 -8.77 5.07 5.51
C VAL A 94 -9.90 4.11 5.90
N ASP A 95 -9.98 3.75 7.18
CA ASP A 95 -11.10 2.96 7.70
C ASP A 95 -12.33 3.84 7.97
N ALA A 96 -13.43 3.23 8.43
CA ALA A 96 -14.66 3.94 8.75
C ALA A 96 -14.52 4.95 9.92
N ASN A 97 -13.45 4.85 10.71
CA ASN A 97 -13.15 5.71 11.85
C ASN A 97 -12.12 6.81 11.50
N GLY A 98 -11.72 6.95 10.24
CA GLY A 98 -10.74 7.94 9.82
C GLY A 98 -9.28 7.52 10.07
N VAL A 99 -9.02 6.27 10.45
CA VAL A 99 -7.67 5.77 10.72
C VAL A 99 -6.98 5.41 9.41
N LEU A 100 -5.81 6.02 9.16
CA LEU A 100 -4.98 5.71 8.00
C LEU A 100 -4.28 4.37 8.20
N GLY A 101 -4.39 3.51 7.19
CA GLY A 101 -3.71 2.23 7.10
C GLY A 101 -3.04 2.04 5.75
N THR A 102 -2.48 0.86 5.52
CA THR A 102 -1.93 0.48 4.22
C THR A 102 -2.52 -0.83 3.75
N VAL A 103 -2.73 -0.96 2.45
CA VAL A 103 -3.04 -2.25 1.81
C VAL A 103 -1.88 -2.70 0.94
N SER A 104 -1.72 -4.02 0.80
CA SER A 104 -0.76 -4.61 -0.13
C SER A 104 -1.21 -4.40 -1.57
N GLY A 105 -0.31 -3.94 -2.44
CA GLY A 105 -0.59 -3.72 -3.87
C GLY A 105 -0.88 -2.26 -4.23
N LEU A 106 -0.57 -1.90 -5.48
CA LEU A 106 -0.92 -0.61 -6.08
C LEU A 106 -2.19 -0.80 -6.91
N PRO A 107 -3.22 0.06 -6.79
CA PRO A 107 -4.32 0.05 -7.74
C PRO A 107 -3.75 0.27 -9.14
N THR A 108 -4.16 -0.58 -10.09
CA THR A 108 -3.86 -0.34 -11.50
C THR A 108 -4.70 0.86 -11.96
N VAL A 109 -4.09 1.72 -12.79
CA VAL A 109 -4.58 3.06 -13.14
C VAL A 109 -6.06 3.03 -13.56
N GLU A 110 -6.87 3.93 -12.99
CA GLU A 110 -8.23 4.20 -13.44
C GLU A 110 -8.20 5.13 -14.66
N ASP A 111 -8.87 4.71 -15.72
CA ASP A 111 -9.40 5.60 -16.73
C ASP A 111 -10.40 6.56 -16.06
N SER A 112 -10.30 7.86 -16.36
CA SER A 112 -10.98 8.94 -15.64
C SER A 112 -12.46 9.12 -16.01
N SER A 113 -13.11 8.08 -16.55
CA SER A 113 -14.53 8.13 -16.88
C SER A 113 -15.38 7.67 -15.68
N ASN A 114 -16.13 8.61 -15.11
CA ASN A 114 -17.02 8.46 -13.97
C ASN A 114 -18.29 7.64 -14.28
N THR A 115 -18.11 6.45 -14.84
CA THR A 115 -19.12 5.42 -15.05
C THR A 115 -18.68 4.26 -14.18
N LEU A 116 -19.53 3.76 -13.27
CA LEU A 116 -19.31 2.59 -12.41
C LEU A 116 -18.31 1.58 -13.00
N ILE A 117 -17.02 1.83 -12.81
CA ILE A 117 -15.97 1.08 -13.48
C ILE A 117 -15.69 -0.11 -12.59
N ASN A 118 -15.92 -1.27 -13.17
CA ASN A 118 -15.45 -2.55 -12.67
C ASN A 118 -13.95 -2.44 -12.39
N ARG A 119 -13.59 -2.10 -11.15
CA ARG A 119 -12.20 -1.91 -10.76
C ARG A 119 -11.55 -3.28 -10.77
N SER A 120 -10.83 -3.58 -11.84
CA SER A 120 -10.11 -4.83 -11.89
C SER A 120 -8.92 -4.76 -10.95
N TYR A 121 -8.97 -5.57 -9.89
CA TYR A 121 -7.94 -5.59 -8.86
C TYR A 121 -7.19 -6.92 -8.93
N GLU A 122 -5.87 -6.88 -9.17
CA GLU A 122 -4.99 -8.05 -9.18
C GLU A 122 -4.21 -8.13 -7.86
N LYS A 123 -4.18 -9.32 -7.27
CA LYS A 123 -3.33 -9.65 -6.13
C LYS A 123 -2.41 -10.78 -6.54
N CYS A 124 -1.15 -10.73 -6.10
CA CYS A 124 -0.16 -11.76 -6.38
C CYS A 124 0.52 -12.24 -5.11
N THR A 125 0.85 -13.53 -5.07
CA THR A 125 1.69 -14.18 -4.07
C THR A 125 2.84 -14.88 -4.77
N LYS A 126 4.00 -14.91 -4.12
CA LYS A 126 5.20 -15.60 -4.60
C LYS A 126 5.86 -16.32 -3.45
N GLY A 127 6.54 -17.41 -3.75
CA GLY A 127 7.28 -18.15 -2.73
C GLY A 127 8.02 -19.35 -3.30
N PRO A 128 8.84 -20.02 -2.48
CA PRO A 128 9.41 -21.31 -2.83
C PRO A 128 8.32 -22.37 -3.00
N ILE A 129 8.61 -23.40 -3.80
CA ILE A 129 7.81 -24.63 -3.97
C ILE A 129 8.74 -25.82 -3.74
N GLY A 130 8.25 -26.95 -3.22
CA GLY A 130 8.96 -28.22 -3.38
C GLY A 130 9.72 -28.75 -2.16
N ASP A 131 9.33 -28.35 -0.95
CA ASP A 131 9.96 -28.79 0.31
C ASP A 131 9.04 -29.73 1.12
N GLY A 132 7.77 -29.89 0.73
CA GLY A 132 6.78 -30.68 1.46
C GLY A 132 5.40 -30.69 0.83
N VAL A 133 4.63 -31.74 1.15
CA VAL A 133 3.22 -31.87 0.73
C VAL A 133 2.37 -30.86 1.51
N ASN A 134 1.42 -30.20 0.83
CA ASN A 134 0.49 -29.21 1.40
C ASN A 134 1.12 -27.86 1.78
N ASN A 135 2.24 -27.46 1.18
CA ASN A 135 2.71 -26.09 1.31
C ASN A 135 1.76 -25.16 0.57
N THR A 136 1.08 -24.28 1.31
CA THR A 136 0.08 -23.36 0.75
C THR A 136 0.64 -21.96 0.63
N SER A 137 0.25 -21.26 -0.43
CA SER A 137 0.52 -19.84 -0.59
C SER A 137 -0.25 -19.03 0.44
N GLN A 138 0.13 -17.77 0.59
CA GLN A 138 -0.78 -16.79 1.21
C GLN A 138 -2.12 -16.80 0.47
N VAL A 139 -3.20 -16.65 1.25
CA VAL A 139 -4.55 -16.59 0.72
C VAL A 139 -4.80 -15.20 0.14
N ILE A 140 -5.29 -15.18 -1.09
CA ILE A 140 -5.71 -13.98 -1.79
C ILE A 140 -7.24 -13.86 -1.66
N THR A 141 -7.71 -12.81 -0.99
CA THR A 141 -9.15 -12.61 -0.73
C THR A 141 -9.73 -11.49 -1.60
N PHE A 142 -10.90 -11.74 -2.20
CA PHE A 142 -11.75 -10.77 -2.87
C PHE A 142 -13.17 -10.91 -2.33
N TYR A 143 -13.62 -9.96 -1.50
CA TYR A 143 -14.91 -10.05 -0.80
C TYR A 143 -15.01 -11.39 -0.03
N ASP A 144 -15.97 -12.23 -0.41
CA ASP A 144 -16.20 -13.56 0.13
C ASP A 144 -15.54 -14.69 -0.68
N TYR A 145 -14.70 -14.39 -1.67
CA TYR A 145 -13.91 -15.38 -2.42
C TYR A 145 -12.47 -15.38 -1.97
N GLU A 146 -11.92 -16.58 -1.84
CA GLU A 146 -10.53 -16.78 -1.46
C GLU A 146 -9.84 -17.71 -2.46
N PHE A 147 -8.61 -17.34 -2.79
CA PHE A 147 -7.77 -18.04 -3.75
C PHE A 147 -6.45 -18.42 -3.09
N ARG A 148 -5.91 -19.55 -3.48
CA ARG A 148 -4.55 -19.93 -3.11
C ARG A 148 -3.92 -20.84 -4.15
N TYR A 149 -2.60 -20.95 -4.06
CA TYR A 149 -1.82 -21.98 -4.69
C TYR A 149 -1.35 -22.98 -3.63
N THR A 150 -1.50 -24.28 -3.89
CA THR A 150 -1.12 -25.35 -2.95
C THR A 150 -0.18 -26.33 -3.64
N ASP A 151 1.01 -26.52 -3.10
CA ASP A 151 1.88 -27.65 -3.47
C ASP A 151 1.25 -28.94 -2.96
N VAL A 152 0.87 -29.85 -3.86
CA VAL A 152 0.27 -31.14 -3.51
C VAL A 152 1.27 -32.29 -3.58
N GLY A 153 2.56 -31.96 -3.69
CA GLY A 153 3.63 -32.93 -3.85
C GLY A 153 3.76 -33.40 -5.30
N TRP A 154 4.70 -34.33 -5.51
CA TRP A 154 4.97 -34.95 -6.82
C TRP A 154 5.31 -33.94 -7.94
N GLY A 155 5.70 -32.71 -7.59
CA GLY A 155 6.00 -31.69 -8.58
C GLY A 155 4.78 -31.03 -9.22
N THR A 156 3.62 -31.12 -8.55
CA THR A 156 2.35 -30.53 -9.00
C THR A 156 1.82 -29.55 -7.96
N GLY A 157 1.32 -28.41 -8.43
CA GLY A 157 0.59 -27.48 -7.59
C GLY A 157 -0.81 -27.21 -8.12
N ASN A 158 -1.72 -26.94 -7.19
CA ASN A 158 -3.13 -26.67 -7.43
C ASN A 158 -3.42 -25.19 -7.23
N ILE A 159 -4.16 -24.60 -8.15
CA ILE A 159 -4.89 -23.36 -7.91
C ILE A 159 -6.25 -23.75 -7.36
N GLU A 160 -6.58 -23.16 -6.22
CA GLU A 160 -7.79 -23.48 -5.50
C GLU A 160 -8.57 -22.21 -5.19
N VAL A 161 -9.89 -22.32 -5.25
CA VAL A 161 -10.82 -21.27 -4.87
C VAL A 161 -11.82 -21.80 -3.85
N ARG A 162 -12.25 -20.95 -2.94
CA ARG A 162 -13.42 -21.17 -2.09
C ARG A 162 -14.20 -19.89 -1.88
N LYS A 163 -15.42 -20.02 -1.38
CA LYS A 163 -16.25 -18.92 -0.90
C LYS A 163 -16.38 -19.01 0.62
N THR A 164 -16.14 -17.94 1.36
CA THR A 164 -16.17 -17.97 2.84
C THR A 164 -17.59 -17.97 3.39
N THR A 165 -18.57 -17.51 2.61
CA THR A 165 -19.98 -17.42 3.00
C THR A 165 -20.85 -18.43 2.24
N LEU A 166 -21.95 -18.89 2.85
CA LEU A 166 -23.00 -19.63 2.15
C LEU A 166 -23.92 -18.68 1.35
N PRO A 167 -24.65 -19.17 0.34
CA PRO A 167 -24.58 -20.52 -0.25
C PRO A 167 -23.37 -20.68 -1.20
N SER A 168 -23.09 -21.94 -1.59
CA SER A 168 -22.20 -22.22 -2.72
C SER A 168 -22.78 -21.66 -4.02
N ARG A 169 -21.92 -21.34 -4.98
CA ARG A 169 -22.33 -20.74 -6.26
C ARG A 169 -21.74 -21.51 -7.43
N TRP A 170 -22.57 -21.76 -8.43
CA TRP A 170 -22.13 -22.34 -9.68
C TRP A 170 -21.25 -21.34 -10.46
N ALA A 171 -20.15 -21.83 -11.02
CA ALA A 171 -19.21 -21.06 -11.82
C ALA A 171 -18.89 -21.77 -13.14
N LYS A 172 -18.87 -20.98 -14.20
CA LYS A 172 -18.40 -21.39 -15.53
C LYS A 172 -16.91 -21.16 -15.62
N ASN A 173 -16.15 -22.24 -15.81
CA ASN A 173 -14.68 -22.18 -15.86
C ASN A 173 -14.18 -22.28 -17.30
N GLU A 174 -13.21 -21.45 -17.63
CA GLU A 174 -12.57 -21.48 -18.93
C GLU A 174 -11.05 -21.43 -18.76
N LYS A 175 -10.38 -22.45 -19.28
CA LYS A 175 -8.93 -22.41 -19.43
C LYS A 175 -8.60 -21.53 -20.63
N ILE A 176 -7.87 -20.44 -20.39
CA ILE A 176 -7.44 -19.52 -21.43
C ILE A 176 -6.13 -20.03 -22.08
N GLY A 177 -5.19 -20.55 -21.27
CA GLY A 177 -3.90 -20.97 -21.83
C GLY A 177 -2.92 -21.60 -20.85
N GLY A 178 -1.74 -21.92 -21.37
CA GLY A 178 -0.64 -22.49 -20.61
C GLY A 178 -0.60 -24.03 -20.59
N THR A 179 0.51 -24.53 -20.06
CA THR A 179 0.85 -25.94 -19.93
C THR A 179 0.38 -26.47 -18.58
N THR A 180 -0.93 -26.66 -18.46
CA THR A 180 -1.59 -27.17 -17.25
C THR A 180 -1.61 -28.71 -17.26
N LEU A 181 -1.64 -29.31 -16.08
CA LEU A 181 -1.78 -30.75 -15.91
C LEU A 181 -3.25 -31.18 -15.88
N ALA A 182 -4.08 -30.36 -15.26
CA ALA A 182 -5.53 -30.54 -15.18
C ALA A 182 -6.20 -29.18 -15.08
N SER A 183 -7.46 -29.11 -15.50
CA SER A 183 -8.31 -27.94 -15.33
C SER A 183 -9.71 -28.44 -15.03
N ALA A 184 -10.38 -27.83 -14.05
CA ALA A 184 -11.78 -28.11 -13.82
C ALA A 184 -12.60 -27.65 -15.03
N GLY A 185 -13.68 -28.37 -15.34
CA GLY A 185 -14.77 -27.79 -16.13
C GLY A 185 -15.56 -26.81 -15.27
N ASP A 186 -16.87 -26.72 -15.52
CA ASP A 186 -17.76 -25.98 -14.62
C ASP A 186 -17.75 -26.59 -13.21
N PHE A 187 -17.88 -25.74 -12.19
CA PHE A 187 -17.74 -26.17 -10.79
C PHE A 187 -18.57 -25.33 -9.81
N ASP A 188 -18.82 -25.89 -8.63
CA ASP A 188 -19.38 -25.16 -7.50
C ASP A 188 -18.28 -24.49 -6.66
N VAL A 189 -18.34 -23.17 -6.54
CA VAL A 189 -17.57 -22.42 -5.54
C VAL A 189 -18.24 -22.60 -4.19
N LYS A 190 -17.65 -23.46 -3.35
CA LYS A 190 -18.16 -23.85 -2.03
C LYS A 190 -17.25 -23.36 -0.89
N GLN A 191 -17.64 -23.60 0.36
CA GLN A 191 -16.81 -23.27 1.53
C GLN A 191 -15.54 -24.10 1.68
N SER A 192 -15.52 -25.29 1.08
CA SER A 192 -14.29 -26.08 0.93
C SER A 192 -13.53 -25.65 -0.33
N TRP A 193 -12.21 -25.80 -0.26
CA TRP A 193 -11.32 -25.53 -1.38
C TRP A 193 -11.66 -26.43 -2.58
N THR A 194 -11.79 -25.79 -3.74
CA THR A 194 -12.05 -26.44 -5.02
C THR A 194 -10.87 -26.19 -5.93
N ASN A 195 -10.24 -27.25 -6.41
CA ASN A 195 -9.20 -27.16 -7.43
C ASN A 195 -9.85 -26.73 -8.75
N ILE A 196 -9.33 -25.64 -9.33
CA ILE A 196 -9.77 -25.12 -10.62
C ILE A 196 -8.74 -25.34 -11.73
N MET A 197 -7.48 -25.53 -11.35
CA MET A 197 -6.38 -25.83 -12.27
C MET A 197 -5.20 -26.44 -11.51
N SER A 198 -4.51 -27.36 -12.16
CA SER A 198 -3.21 -27.89 -11.69
C SER A 198 -2.11 -27.56 -12.69
N VAL A 199 -0.92 -27.23 -12.19
CA VAL A 199 0.27 -26.96 -12.99
C VAL A 199 1.46 -27.77 -12.49
N ALA A 200 2.31 -28.21 -13.42
CA ALA A 200 3.55 -28.90 -13.07
C ALA A 200 4.64 -27.88 -12.76
N PHE A 201 5.32 -27.98 -11.63
CA PHE A 201 6.50 -27.15 -11.36
C PHE A 201 7.82 -27.88 -11.57
N GLN A 202 7.81 -29.17 -11.94
CA GLN A 202 9.06 -29.91 -12.24
C GLN A 202 9.83 -29.35 -13.43
N THR A 203 9.17 -28.72 -14.40
CA THR A 203 9.78 -28.34 -15.70
C THR A 203 9.53 -26.90 -16.09
N SER A 204 9.23 -26.02 -15.13
CA SER A 204 8.83 -24.62 -15.33
C SER A 204 7.61 -24.46 -16.26
N LYS A 205 6.44 -24.15 -15.71
CA LYS A 205 5.18 -24.10 -16.46
C LYS A 205 4.40 -22.86 -16.07
N SER A 206 3.45 -22.51 -16.93
CA SER A 206 2.45 -21.49 -16.66
C SER A 206 1.05 -22.02 -16.91
N GLY A 207 0.07 -21.42 -16.25
CA GLY A 207 -1.34 -21.67 -16.48
C GLY A 207 -2.12 -20.38 -16.31
N ILE A 208 -3.10 -20.15 -17.18
CA ILE A 208 -4.02 -19.02 -17.12
C ILE A 208 -5.44 -19.54 -17.36
N GLY A 209 -6.38 -19.08 -16.55
CA GLY A 209 -7.80 -19.34 -16.74
C GLY A 209 -8.65 -18.24 -16.15
N GLN A 210 -9.95 -18.33 -16.40
CA GLN A 210 -10.94 -17.44 -15.87
C GLN A 210 -12.19 -18.22 -15.48
N PHE A 211 -12.98 -17.68 -14.56
CA PHE A 211 -14.32 -18.17 -14.34
C PHE A 211 -15.29 -17.04 -14.03
N ILE A 212 -16.56 -17.30 -14.29
CA ILE A 212 -17.67 -16.38 -14.01
C ILE A 212 -18.64 -17.09 -13.07
N VAL A 213 -18.96 -16.43 -11.95
CA VAL A 213 -19.97 -16.91 -11.00
C VAL A 213 -21.35 -16.49 -11.50
N GLU A 214 -22.17 -17.45 -11.94
CA GLU A 214 -23.38 -17.16 -12.73
C GLU A 214 -24.39 -16.28 -11.98
N SER A 215 -24.59 -16.53 -10.69
CA SER A 215 -25.63 -15.82 -9.93
C SER A 215 -25.27 -14.38 -9.57
N THR A 216 -23.98 -14.03 -9.58
CA THR A 216 -23.52 -12.69 -9.20
C THR A 216 -22.93 -11.93 -10.37
N GLY A 217 -22.56 -12.59 -11.47
CA GLY A 217 -21.84 -11.96 -12.58
C GLY A 217 -20.39 -11.61 -12.25
N GLN A 218 -19.90 -12.04 -11.07
CA GLN A 218 -18.52 -11.81 -10.65
C GLN A 218 -17.59 -12.68 -11.47
N ALA A 219 -16.66 -12.06 -12.17
CA ALA A 219 -15.68 -12.74 -13.01
C ALA A 219 -14.28 -12.61 -12.41
N PHE A 220 -13.52 -13.70 -12.48
CA PHE A 220 -12.16 -13.77 -11.97
C PHE A 220 -11.24 -14.35 -13.03
N GLU A 221 -10.04 -13.80 -13.12
CA GLU A 221 -8.91 -14.36 -13.84
C GLU A 221 -7.89 -14.88 -12.83
N TYR A 222 -7.26 -16.00 -13.14
CA TYR A 222 -6.19 -16.56 -12.33
C TYR A 222 -5.03 -16.98 -13.22
N ARG A 223 -3.82 -16.74 -12.73
CA ARG A 223 -2.58 -17.05 -13.44
C ARG A 223 -1.54 -17.57 -12.48
N VAL A 224 -0.80 -18.55 -12.95
CA VAL A 224 0.34 -19.09 -12.22
C VAL A 224 1.52 -19.24 -13.16
N LEU A 225 2.70 -18.95 -12.63
CA LEU A 225 3.99 -19.25 -13.22
C LEU A 225 4.79 -20.02 -12.18
N THR A 226 5.35 -21.14 -12.58
CA THR A 226 6.28 -21.91 -11.77
C THR A 226 7.63 -21.92 -12.49
N LEU A 227 8.70 -21.70 -11.75
CA LEU A 227 10.06 -21.78 -12.24
C LEU A 227 10.78 -22.88 -11.47
N ASN A 228 11.43 -23.78 -12.18
CA ASN A 228 12.43 -24.71 -11.66
C ASN A 228 13.74 -24.45 -12.40
N ALA A 229 14.66 -23.78 -11.71
CA ALA A 229 15.99 -23.47 -12.21
C ALA A 229 17.02 -24.02 -11.22
N ASN A 230 17.79 -25.03 -11.64
CA ASN A 230 18.90 -25.60 -10.86
C ASN A 230 18.50 -26.04 -9.43
N GLY A 231 17.31 -26.61 -9.28
CA GLY A 231 16.78 -27.05 -7.97
C GLY A 231 16.06 -25.96 -7.17
N ASN A 232 16.21 -24.69 -7.54
CA ASN A 232 15.39 -23.61 -6.99
C ASN A 232 14.03 -23.59 -7.67
N LYS A 233 13.02 -23.93 -6.90
CA LYS A 233 11.63 -24.02 -7.34
C LYS A 233 10.85 -22.87 -6.70
N VAL A 234 10.23 -22.03 -7.53
CA VAL A 234 9.44 -20.89 -7.07
C VAL A 234 8.14 -20.77 -7.84
N TYR A 235 7.09 -20.29 -7.17
CA TYR A 235 5.83 -19.92 -7.82
C TYR A 235 5.64 -18.41 -7.80
N THR A 236 4.88 -17.94 -8.77
CA THR A 236 4.14 -16.68 -8.70
C THR A 236 2.70 -17.00 -9.08
N PHE A 237 1.77 -16.74 -8.17
CA PHE A 237 0.35 -16.93 -8.36
C PHE A 237 -0.33 -15.57 -8.26
N CYS A 238 -1.15 -15.21 -9.25
CA CYS A 238 -1.99 -14.03 -9.18
C CYS A 238 -3.44 -14.40 -9.45
N ALA A 239 -4.34 -13.71 -8.78
CA ALA A 239 -5.76 -13.72 -9.07
C ALA A 239 -6.21 -12.27 -9.25
N LYS A 240 -7.18 -12.07 -10.14
CA LYS A 240 -7.67 -10.77 -10.56
C LYS A 240 -9.19 -10.83 -10.62
N MET A 241 -9.85 -9.89 -9.97
CA MET A 241 -11.30 -9.73 -10.13
C MET A 241 -11.54 -8.86 -11.36
N LEU A 242 -12.29 -9.34 -12.34
CA LEU A 242 -12.60 -8.63 -13.58
C LEU A 242 -13.91 -7.84 -13.46
N SER A 243 -14.88 -8.42 -12.76
CA SER A 243 -16.16 -7.78 -12.48
C SER A 243 -16.69 -8.04 -11.07
N ASN A 244 -17.39 -7.05 -10.50
CA ASN A 244 -18.22 -7.18 -9.30
C ASN A 244 -19.69 -7.20 -9.63
#